data_AF-T0ILP6-F1
#
_entry.id   AF-T0ILP6-F1
#
_cell.length_a   1.000
_cell.length_b   1.000
_cell.length_c   1.000
_cell.angle_alpha   90.00
_cell.angle_beta   90.00
_cell.angle_gamma   90.00
#
_symmetry.space_group_name_H-M   'P 1'
#
loop_
_entity.id
_entity.type
_entity.pdbx_description
1 polymer ?
#
loop_
_entity_poly.entity_id
_entity_poly.type
_entity_poly.pdbx_seq_one_letter_code
_entity_poly.pdbx_strand_id
1 'polypeptide(L)'
;MTYPVVEYVNAAAGTTDFDVPFPFLSSRHVEVLVSGAQAYILEWIGDRRLRLAAPVQTTDVVTIQRNTPIETALVQFQNGAVLTQEDLNTAVTQLLFKQQELQALYDGTLKRARIRLGEANGILTKPEEVVQELANLVLEDEVLAMFRQRIGDIDIMGEVLAGHGATIEATEKAVSDAISAEATARTQLAATLRNEVAAAVTTEAKARVDQDGVFAGLFTLLGAQSPDGSAFILNDDVVKLSGDQSLAERLSGLDVAIGDVTGSIVSINKAIADGDKAQAEATQLVRTDVGNLSASVSTLSQSIDGVKARYGVSLDVNGYVTGFVQNNDGRNGSFVILADRFAIVAPGANPTVPFEVSQGEVWVNGQRIRPGSVDVDRLRVTSLSALTANIGFLVSYNGQGGRVERDGNGTRVFGNNGVLRVKMGF
;
A
#
# COMPACT_ATOMS: atom_id res chain seq x y z
N MET A 1 119.57 59.82 16.49
CA MET A 1 118.24 59.67 17.13
C MET A 1 117.58 58.47 16.50
N THR A 2 117.14 57.49 17.29
CA THR A 2 116.45 56.32 16.75
C THR A 2 115.00 56.70 16.50
N TYR A 3 114.60 56.76 15.23
CA TYR A 3 113.22 57.09 14.86
C TYR A 3 112.29 55.96 15.31
N PRO A 4 111.13 56.27 15.95
CA PRO A 4 110.19 55.26 16.42
C PRO A 4 109.37 54.61 15.29
N VAL A 5 109.65 54.97 14.03
CA VAL A 5 108.99 54.48 12.83
C VAL A 5 110.04 54.20 11.77
N VAL A 6 109.85 53.13 11.01
CA VAL A 6 110.57 52.84 9.77
C VAL A 6 109.56 52.52 8.68
N GLU A 7 109.85 52.97 7.47
CA GLU A 7 109.06 52.65 6.28
C GLU A 7 109.94 51.86 5.30
N TYR A 8 109.45 50.68 4.93
CA TYR A 8 110.01 49.89 3.84
C TYR A 8 109.20 50.17 2.60
N VAL A 9 109.77 50.96 1.69
CA VAL A 9 109.19 51.27 0.39
C VAL A 9 109.79 50.35 -0.67
N ASN A 10 108.98 49.90 -1.63
CA ASN A 10 109.39 49.02 -2.74
C ASN A 10 110.03 47.70 -2.28
N ALA A 11 109.47 47.08 -1.23
CA ALA A 11 109.86 45.71 -0.87
C ALA A 11 109.55 44.76 -2.04
N ALA A 12 110.42 43.79 -2.29
CA ALA A 12 110.17 42.82 -3.37
C ALA A 12 108.88 42.04 -3.10
N ALA A 13 108.03 41.86 -4.13
CA ALA A 13 106.81 41.09 -4.01
C ALA A 13 107.10 39.70 -3.43
N GLY A 14 106.33 39.30 -2.40
CA GLY A 14 106.57 38.05 -1.66
C GLY A 14 107.39 38.21 -0.38
N THR A 15 107.94 39.40 -0.10
CA THR A 15 108.68 39.65 1.16
C THR A 15 107.72 39.58 2.34
N THR A 16 108.12 38.85 3.38
CA THR A 16 107.35 38.68 4.63
C THR A 16 108.15 39.09 5.86
N ASP A 17 109.48 39.12 5.76
CA ASP A 17 110.38 39.35 6.90
C ASP A 17 110.96 40.77 6.90
N PHE A 18 110.77 41.50 7.99
CA PHE A 18 111.20 42.89 8.12
C PHE A 18 111.94 43.13 9.44
N ASP A 19 113.00 43.94 9.38
CA ASP A 19 113.78 44.31 10.54
C ASP A 19 113.11 45.46 11.31
N VAL A 20 113.32 45.50 12.63
CA VAL A 20 112.84 46.55 13.53
C VAL A 20 114.06 47.35 14.03
N PRO A 21 114.35 48.52 13.43
CA PRO A 21 115.58 49.25 13.69
C PRO A 21 115.55 50.09 14.98
N PHE A 22 114.42 50.14 15.69
CA PHE A 22 114.28 50.84 16.96
C PHE A 22 114.11 49.90 18.16
N PRO A 23 114.56 50.31 19.36
CA PRO A 23 114.29 49.57 20.59
C PRO A 23 112.83 49.71 21.01
N PHE A 24 112.29 48.69 21.68
CA PHE A 24 110.94 48.65 22.22
C PHE A 24 110.95 47.93 23.58
N LEU A 25 109.95 48.19 24.42
CA LEU A 25 109.84 47.56 25.75
C LEU A 25 109.20 46.17 25.70
N SER A 26 108.33 45.94 24.72
CA SER A 26 107.67 44.67 24.46
C SER A 26 107.38 44.55 22.98
N SER A 27 107.45 43.34 22.42
CA SER A 27 107.10 43.08 21.02
C SER A 27 105.65 43.46 20.69
N ARG A 28 104.78 43.52 21.71
CA ARG A 28 103.39 44.01 21.59
C ARG A 28 103.29 45.52 21.35
N HIS A 29 104.35 46.28 21.64
CA HIS A 29 104.40 47.72 21.41
C HIS A 29 104.92 48.06 20.00
N VAL A 30 104.98 47.07 19.10
CA VAL A 30 105.34 47.28 17.71
C VAL A 30 104.12 46.98 16.85
N GLU A 31 103.75 47.95 16.04
CA GLU A 31 102.62 47.89 15.12
C GLU A 31 103.16 47.92 13.70
N VAL A 32 102.54 47.14 12.82
CA VAL A 32 102.85 47.13 11.40
C VAL A 32 101.61 47.53 10.62
N LEU A 33 101.78 48.46 9.69
CA LEU A 33 100.78 48.84 8.72
C LEU A 33 101.30 48.53 7.32
N VAL A 34 100.46 47.93 6.49
CA VAL A 34 100.74 47.71 5.06
C VAL A 34 99.77 48.59 4.30
N SER A 35 100.30 49.58 3.58
CA SER A 35 99.50 50.55 2.79
C SER A 35 98.41 51.25 3.63
N GLY A 36 98.70 51.52 4.91
CA GLY A 36 97.82 52.20 5.86
C GLY A 36 96.83 51.30 6.61
N ALA A 37 96.68 50.02 6.23
CA ALA A 37 95.87 49.05 6.97
C ALA A 37 96.74 48.27 7.97
N GLN A 38 96.22 48.01 9.17
CA GLN A 38 96.95 47.25 10.19
C GLN A 38 97.21 45.82 9.70
N ALA A 39 98.48 45.42 9.73
CA ALA A 39 98.93 44.10 9.34
C ALA A 39 99.25 43.24 10.55
N TYR A 40 98.99 41.93 10.43
CA TYR A 40 99.21 40.98 11.51
C TYR A 40 100.63 40.40 11.47
N ILE A 41 101.34 40.50 12.58
CA ILE A 41 102.65 39.85 12.79
C ILE A 41 102.39 38.38 13.09
N LEU A 42 102.84 37.48 12.21
CA LEU A 42 102.71 36.04 12.39
C LEU A 42 103.65 35.53 13.48
N GLU A 43 104.93 35.92 13.42
CA GLU A 43 105.95 35.51 14.38
C GLU A 43 107.10 36.53 14.47
N TRP A 44 107.87 36.47 15.56
CA TRP A 44 109.12 37.21 15.72
C TRP A 44 110.30 36.28 15.46
N ILE A 45 111.18 36.68 14.54
CA ILE A 45 112.41 35.96 14.18
C ILE A 45 113.55 36.61 14.98
N GLY A 46 113.69 36.21 16.24
CA GLY A 46 114.59 36.87 17.19
C GLY A 46 114.11 38.25 17.65
N ASP A 47 114.97 39.02 18.29
CA ASP A 47 114.55 40.21 19.05
C ASP A 47 114.29 41.46 18.19
N ARG A 48 114.68 41.45 16.92
CA ARG A 48 114.67 42.65 16.07
C ARG A 48 114.16 42.41 14.65
N ARG A 49 113.50 41.29 14.41
CA ARG A 49 112.94 40.96 13.09
C ARG A 49 111.59 40.29 13.26
N LEU A 50 110.64 40.68 12.43
CA LEU A 50 109.28 40.15 12.45
C LEU A 50 108.92 39.55 11.09
N ARG A 51 108.00 38.59 11.09
CA ARG A 51 107.41 37.98 9.91
C ARG A 51 105.92 38.31 9.85
N LEU A 52 105.48 38.84 8.73
CA LEU A 52 104.07 39.12 8.46
C LEU A 52 103.32 37.87 8.02
N ALA A 53 102.04 37.78 8.37
CA ALA A 53 101.18 36.64 8.00
C ALA A 53 100.87 36.58 6.49
N ALA A 54 100.84 37.74 5.82
CA ALA A 54 100.62 37.84 4.39
C ALA A 54 101.86 38.46 3.70
N PRO A 55 102.27 37.94 2.52
CA PRO A 55 103.34 38.54 1.73
C PRO A 55 102.92 39.90 1.18
N VAL A 56 103.85 40.85 1.15
CA VAL A 56 103.60 42.19 0.58
C VAL A 56 103.79 42.22 -0.92
N GLN A 57 103.10 43.14 -1.60
CA GLN A 57 103.26 43.43 -3.03
C GLN A 57 104.31 44.53 -3.26
N THR A 58 104.83 44.66 -4.48
CA THR A 58 105.86 45.66 -4.80
C THR A 58 105.41 47.11 -4.55
N THR A 59 104.11 47.38 -4.66
CA THR A 59 103.53 48.71 -4.43
C THR A 59 103.23 49.01 -2.97
N ASP A 60 103.29 48.02 -2.09
CA ASP A 60 102.95 48.21 -0.70
C ASP A 60 104.04 49.01 0.04
N VAL A 61 103.60 49.93 0.89
CA VAL A 61 104.47 50.59 1.86
C VAL A 61 104.25 49.93 3.22
N VAL A 62 105.29 49.30 3.74
CA VAL A 62 105.25 48.66 5.07
C VAL A 62 105.80 49.64 6.10
N THR A 63 104.92 50.17 6.92
CA THR A 63 105.27 51.06 8.03
C THR A 63 105.32 50.24 9.31
N ILE A 64 106.48 50.14 9.93
CA ILE A 64 106.66 49.53 11.23
C ILE A 64 106.89 50.64 12.23
N GLN A 65 106.05 50.74 13.24
CA GLN A 65 106.08 51.80 14.24
C GLN A 65 106.01 51.27 15.65
N ARG A 66 106.59 52.02 16.58
CA ARG A 66 106.44 51.78 18.01
C ARG A 66 105.16 52.45 18.51
N ASN A 67 104.36 51.71 19.24
CA ASN A 67 103.19 52.18 19.95
C ASN A 67 103.31 51.81 21.43
N THR A 68 103.96 52.68 22.20
CA THR A 68 104.16 52.48 23.63
C THR A 68 102.87 52.84 24.38
N PRO A 69 102.37 51.96 25.28
CA PRO A 69 101.16 52.25 26.05
C PRO A 69 101.41 53.44 26.97
N ILE A 70 100.40 54.31 27.09
CA ILE A 70 100.45 55.50 27.95
C ILE A 70 99.35 55.51 29.01
N GLU A 71 98.26 54.77 28.78
CA GLU A 71 97.12 54.71 29.69
C GLU A 71 97.44 53.93 30.97
N THR A 72 98.48 53.08 30.93
CA THR A 72 98.92 52.27 32.07
C THR A 72 100.43 52.37 32.24
N ALA A 73 100.86 52.66 33.48
CA ALA A 73 102.28 52.62 33.83
C ALA A 73 102.73 51.16 33.91
N LEU A 74 103.80 50.80 33.20
CA LEU A 74 104.35 49.44 33.22
C LEU A 74 104.98 49.10 34.58
N VAL A 75 105.39 50.11 35.34
CA VAL A 75 105.93 49.98 36.70
C VAL A 75 105.15 50.93 37.62
N GLN A 76 104.67 50.41 38.74
CA GLN A 76 103.95 51.20 39.76
C GLN A 76 104.81 51.33 41.02
N PHE A 77 105.15 52.57 41.38
CA PHE A 77 105.93 52.85 42.59
C PHE A 77 105.07 52.71 43.84
N GLN A 78 105.50 51.88 44.80
CA GLN A 78 104.85 51.71 46.11
C GLN A 78 105.81 52.10 47.23
N ASN A 79 105.29 52.70 48.30
CA ASN A 79 106.10 53.15 49.42
C ASN A 79 106.78 51.97 50.14
N GLY A 80 108.10 52.04 50.33
CA GLY A 80 108.89 50.99 50.98
C GLY A 80 109.38 49.85 50.06
N ALA A 81 109.08 49.88 48.76
CA ALA A 81 109.60 48.90 47.80
C ALA A 81 111.06 49.18 47.42
N VAL A 82 111.90 48.14 47.34
CA VAL A 82 113.25 48.25 46.77
C VAL A 82 113.11 48.23 45.25
N LEU A 83 113.24 49.39 44.61
CA LEU A 83 113.18 49.51 43.16
C LEU A 83 114.44 48.95 42.53
N THR A 84 114.28 47.99 41.61
CA THR A 84 115.43 47.45 40.88
C THR A 84 115.86 48.42 39.78
N GLN A 85 117.10 48.25 39.30
CA GLN A 85 117.58 48.98 38.11
C GLN A 85 116.66 48.72 36.91
N GLU A 86 116.08 47.52 36.79
CA GLU A 86 115.15 47.16 35.72
C GLU A 86 113.83 47.92 35.81
N ASP A 87 113.28 48.08 37.01
CA ASP A 87 112.05 48.84 37.26
C ASP A 87 112.21 50.32 36.90
N LEU A 88 113.32 50.92 37.35
CA LEU A 88 113.64 52.32 37.05
C LEU A 88 113.88 52.54 35.56
N ASN A 89 114.65 51.64 34.92
CA ASN A 89 114.91 51.72 33.49
C ASN A 89 113.62 51.55 32.68
N THR A 90 112.73 50.62 33.05
CA THR A 90 111.46 50.39 32.36
C THR A 90 110.55 51.61 32.44
N ALA A 91 110.39 52.20 33.64
CA ALA A 91 109.57 53.39 33.82
C ALA A 91 110.08 54.60 33.02
N VAL A 92 111.39 54.87 33.08
CA VAL A 92 112.00 55.99 32.34
C VAL A 92 111.96 55.75 30.84
N THR A 93 112.21 54.52 30.40
CA THR A 93 112.19 54.15 28.98
C THR A 93 110.78 54.24 28.39
N GLN A 94 109.74 53.89 29.15
CA GLN A 94 108.34 54.03 28.70
C GLN A 94 108.02 55.50 28.38
N LEU A 95 108.38 56.42 29.27
CA LEU A 95 108.17 57.85 29.08
C LEU A 95 108.97 58.39 27.88
N LEU A 96 110.25 58.00 27.78
CA LEU A 96 111.12 58.42 26.68
C LEU A 96 110.58 57.93 25.32
N PHE A 97 110.15 56.68 25.24
CA PHE A 97 109.62 56.12 23.99
C PHE A 97 108.32 56.80 23.58
N LYS A 98 107.45 57.15 24.53
CA LYS A 98 106.24 57.87 24.20
C LYS A 98 106.51 59.29 23.73
N GLN A 99 107.46 60.00 24.34
CA GLN A 99 107.87 61.32 23.87
C GLN A 99 108.44 61.27 22.45
N GLN A 100 109.25 60.25 22.13
CA GLN A 100 109.76 60.05 20.77
C GLN A 100 108.63 59.78 19.76
N GLU A 101 107.65 58.94 20.11
CA GLU A 101 106.48 58.65 19.28
C GLU A 101 105.63 59.90 19.03
N LEU A 102 105.39 60.71 20.06
CA LEU A 102 104.64 61.96 19.94
C LEU A 102 105.37 62.97 19.04
N GLN A 103 106.69 63.10 19.20
CA GLN A 103 107.51 63.95 18.34
C GLN A 103 107.48 63.48 16.87
N ALA A 104 107.59 62.17 16.63
CA ALA A 104 107.50 61.61 15.28
C ALA A 104 106.12 61.84 14.64
N LEU A 105 105.03 61.75 15.42
CA LEU A 105 103.70 62.11 14.95
C LEU A 105 103.62 63.58 14.53
N TYR A 106 104.15 64.50 15.35
CA TYR A 106 104.17 65.92 15.05
C TYR A 106 105.00 66.23 13.79
N ASP A 107 106.22 65.72 13.71
CA ASP A 107 107.12 65.89 12.56
C ASP A 107 106.53 65.29 11.29
N GLY A 108 105.92 64.10 11.38
CA GLY A 108 105.24 63.44 10.26
C GLY A 108 104.02 64.23 9.78
N THR A 109 103.27 64.84 10.69
CA THR A 109 102.08 65.64 10.34
C THR A 109 102.49 66.97 9.71
N LEU A 110 103.51 67.65 10.23
CA LEU A 110 104.09 68.84 9.62
C LEU A 110 104.72 68.56 8.26
N LYS A 111 105.42 67.43 8.11
CA LYS A 111 106.00 67.02 6.82
C LYS A 111 104.91 66.71 5.80
N ARG A 112 103.85 65.97 6.16
CA ARG A 112 102.69 65.75 5.27
C ARG A 112 101.95 67.05 4.94
N ALA A 113 101.79 67.96 5.90
CA ALA A 113 101.21 69.28 5.65
C ALA A 113 102.08 70.11 4.70
N ARG A 114 103.41 70.05 4.85
CA ARG A 114 104.38 70.72 3.97
C ARG A 114 104.47 70.08 2.59
N ILE A 115 104.32 68.77 2.47
CA ILE A 115 104.26 68.02 1.20
C ILE A 115 102.94 68.34 0.47
N ARG A 116 101.80 68.36 1.17
CA ARG A 116 100.51 68.76 0.57
C ARG A 116 100.45 70.23 0.14
N LEU A 117 101.19 71.13 0.81
CA LEU A 117 101.39 72.50 0.33
C LEU A 117 102.48 72.63 -0.75
N GLY A 118 103.39 71.66 -0.87
CA GLY A 118 104.56 71.72 -1.74
C GLY A 118 104.35 71.06 -3.11
N GLU A 119 103.54 70.01 -3.20
CA GLU A 119 103.44 69.16 -4.40
C GLU A 119 102.30 69.53 -5.36
N ALA A 120 101.41 70.46 -4.99
CA ALA A 120 100.23 70.78 -5.79
C ALA A 120 100.22 72.16 -6.45
N ASN A 121 101.32 72.95 -6.46
CA ASN A 121 101.59 74.12 -7.37
C ASN A 121 102.57 75.20 -6.81
N GLY A 122 103.40 74.90 -5.82
CA GLY A 122 104.19 75.96 -5.15
C GLY A 122 103.29 76.85 -4.28
N ILE A 123 103.91 77.66 -3.42
CA ILE A 123 103.20 78.40 -2.37
C ILE A 123 102.18 79.37 -3.00
N LEU A 124 100.90 78.99 -3.00
CA LEU A 124 99.78 79.85 -3.38
C LEU A 124 99.63 80.95 -2.31
N THR A 125 99.88 82.20 -2.68
CA THR A 125 99.98 83.34 -1.73
C THR A 125 98.81 84.31 -1.82
N LYS A 126 97.75 84.00 -2.59
CA LYS A 126 96.61 84.90 -2.80
C LYS A 126 95.29 84.29 -2.29
N PRO A 127 94.49 85.03 -1.48
CA PRO A 127 93.23 84.54 -0.91
C PRO A 127 92.18 84.04 -1.92
N GLU A 128 92.18 84.60 -3.12
CA GLU A 128 91.18 84.33 -4.17
C GLU A 128 91.36 82.92 -4.77
N GLU A 129 92.61 82.50 -4.94
CA GLU A 129 93.00 81.19 -5.48
C GLU A 129 92.69 80.06 -4.48
N VAL A 130 92.72 80.36 -3.17
CA VAL A 130 92.37 79.42 -2.10
C VAL A 130 90.87 79.13 -2.07
N VAL A 131 90.03 80.15 -2.28
CA VAL A 131 88.56 80.00 -2.25
C VAL A 131 88.05 79.25 -3.47
N GLN A 132 88.64 79.49 -4.65
CA GLN A 132 88.28 78.79 -5.88
C GLN A 132 88.54 77.27 -5.75
N GLU A 133 89.66 76.90 -5.12
CA GLU A 133 90.06 75.49 -5.02
C GLU A 133 89.34 74.74 -3.89
N LEU A 134 89.02 75.42 -2.78
CA LEU A 134 88.08 74.89 -1.79
C LEU A 134 86.68 74.64 -2.39
N ALA A 135 86.22 75.49 -3.32
CA ALA A 135 84.94 75.30 -3.98
C ALA A 135 84.95 74.07 -4.93
N ASN A 136 86.04 73.82 -5.65
CA ASN A 136 86.19 72.65 -6.50
C ASN A 136 86.25 71.34 -5.69
N LEU A 137 87.00 71.33 -4.58
CA LEU A 137 87.13 70.15 -3.71
C LEU A 137 85.80 69.70 -3.09
N VAL A 138 84.92 70.65 -2.76
CA VAL A 138 83.59 70.38 -2.20
C VAL A 138 82.61 69.89 -3.28
N LEU A 139 82.80 70.29 -4.54
CA LEU A 139 81.95 69.88 -5.65
C LEU A 139 82.26 68.45 -6.15
N GLU A 140 83.51 68.00 -6.05
CA GLU A 140 83.97 66.67 -6.48
C GLU A 140 83.94 65.59 -5.38
N ASP A 141 83.45 65.89 -4.18
CA ASP A 141 83.36 64.91 -3.09
C ASP A 141 82.41 63.74 -3.46
N GLU A 142 82.96 62.52 -3.49
CA GLU A 142 82.24 61.26 -3.78
C GLU A 142 81.04 61.08 -2.85
N VAL A 143 81.15 61.56 -1.60
CA VAL A 143 80.06 61.53 -0.61
C VAL A 143 78.89 62.41 -1.05
N LEU A 144 79.16 63.59 -1.62
CA LEU A 144 78.13 64.50 -2.11
C LEU A 144 77.44 63.95 -3.38
N ALA A 145 78.20 63.27 -4.25
CA ALA A 145 77.65 62.58 -5.42
C ALA A 145 76.71 61.42 -5.00
N MET A 146 77.13 60.57 -4.06
CA MET A 146 76.31 59.51 -3.49
C MET A 146 75.05 60.04 -2.79
N PHE A 147 75.16 61.16 -2.07
CA PHE A 147 74.01 61.78 -1.41
C PHE A 147 72.97 62.27 -2.42
N ARG A 148 73.39 62.94 -3.51
CA ARG A 148 72.49 63.34 -4.61
C ARG A 148 71.82 62.12 -5.26
N GLN A 149 72.57 61.04 -5.50
CA GLN A 149 72.02 59.81 -6.06
C GLN A 149 70.95 59.21 -5.13
N ARG A 150 71.22 59.11 -3.83
CA ARG A 150 70.23 58.60 -2.86
C ARG A 150 68.97 59.45 -2.77
N ILE A 151 69.07 60.77 -2.92
CA ILE A 151 67.88 61.64 -3.00
C ILE A 151 67.07 61.29 -4.26
N GLY A 152 67.73 61.14 -5.42
CA GLY A 152 67.05 60.71 -6.65
C GLY A 152 66.37 59.35 -6.53
N ASP A 153 67.02 58.37 -5.88
CA ASP A 153 66.41 57.06 -5.62
C ASP A 153 65.19 57.17 -4.69
N ILE A 154 65.22 58.06 -3.69
CA ILE A 154 64.09 58.34 -2.79
C ILE A 154 62.92 58.97 -3.55
N ASP A 155 63.20 59.92 -4.45
CA ASP A 155 62.17 60.55 -5.28
C ASP A 155 61.50 59.53 -6.21
N ILE A 156 62.30 58.68 -6.88
CA ILE A 156 61.80 57.58 -7.71
C ILE A 156 60.97 56.60 -6.87
N MET A 157 61.45 56.24 -5.66
CA MET A 157 60.70 55.38 -4.74
C MET A 157 59.37 56.02 -4.33
N GLY A 158 59.35 57.34 -4.10
CA GLY A 158 58.14 58.11 -3.81
C GLY A 158 57.13 58.04 -4.95
N GLU A 159 57.58 58.20 -6.20
CA GLU A 159 56.75 58.08 -7.39
C GLU A 159 56.19 56.65 -7.56
N VAL A 160 57.02 55.62 -7.37
CA VAL A 160 56.60 54.21 -7.42
C VAL A 160 55.57 53.90 -6.33
N LEU A 161 55.78 54.37 -5.09
CA LEU A 161 54.84 54.18 -3.99
C LEU A 161 53.51 54.90 -4.24
N ALA A 162 53.54 56.12 -4.80
CA ALA A 162 52.32 56.82 -5.20
C ALA A 162 51.57 56.05 -6.30
N GLY A 163 52.29 55.48 -7.27
CA GLY A 163 51.73 54.60 -8.30
C GLY A 163 51.10 53.33 -7.74
N HIS A 164 51.75 52.66 -6.78
CA HIS A 164 51.18 51.51 -6.07
C HIS A 164 49.95 51.89 -5.25
N GLY A 165 49.94 53.04 -4.59
CA GLY A 165 48.76 53.56 -3.88
C GLY A 165 47.56 53.71 -4.81
N ALA A 166 47.76 54.36 -5.96
CA ALA A 166 46.71 54.52 -6.96
C ALA A 166 46.18 53.19 -7.53
N THR A 167 47.05 52.19 -7.76
CA THR A 167 46.62 50.88 -8.26
C THR A 167 45.89 50.06 -7.20
N ILE A 168 46.30 50.14 -5.92
CA ILE A 168 45.59 49.53 -4.80
C ILE A 168 44.19 50.15 -4.68
N GLU A 169 44.07 51.48 -4.64
CA GLU A 169 42.78 52.17 -4.56
C GLU A 169 41.85 51.79 -5.71
N ALA A 170 42.38 51.73 -6.94
CA ALA A 170 41.61 51.29 -8.10
C ALA A 170 41.13 49.83 -7.98
N THR A 171 41.98 48.94 -7.46
CA THR A 171 41.66 47.52 -7.25
C THR A 171 40.62 47.33 -6.14
N GLU A 172 40.78 48.03 -5.01
CA GLU A 172 39.83 48.01 -3.90
C GLU A 172 38.46 48.52 -4.35
N LYS A 173 38.43 49.60 -5.12
CA LYS A 173 37.19 50.12 -5.71
C LYS A 173 36.55 49.09 -6.64
N ALA A 174 37.33 48.48 -7.54
CA ALA A 174 36.83 47.46 -8.46
C ALA A 174 36.26 46.23 -7.74
N VAL A 175 36.94 45.76 -6.69
CA VAL A 175 36.46 44.65 -5.85
C VAL A 175 35.19 45.02 -5.08
N SER A 176 35.13 46.22 -4.50
CA SER A 176 33.93 46.72 -3.81
C SER A 176 32.73 46.83 -4.75
N ASP A 177 32.93 47.38 -5.95
CA ASP A 177 31.89 47.49 -6.97
C ASP A 177 31.41 46.09 -7.42
N ALA A 178 32.34 45.13 -7.61
CA ALA A 178 32.01 43.75 -7.98
C ALA A 178 31.23 43.01 -6.88
N ILE A 179 31.63 43.15 -5.61
CA ILE A 179 30.91 42.55 -4.46
C ILE A 179 29.50 43.15 -4.36
N SER A 180 29.36 44.46 -4.56
CA SER A 180 28.06 45.14 -4.52
C SER A 180 27.15 44.70 -5.67
N ALA A 181 27.70 44.53 -6.88
CA ALA A 181 26.99 44.00 -8.03
C ALA A 181 26.53 42.55 -7.80
N GLU A 182 27.41 41.68 -7.28
CA GLU A 182 27.10 40.28 -6.96
C GLU A 182 26.03 40.18 -5.84
N ALA A 183 26.12 41.01 -4.79
CA ALA A 183 25.11 41.06 -3.74
C ALA A 183 23.73 41.46 -4.29
N THR A 184 23.70 42.39 -5.24
CA THR A 184 22.48 42.81 -5.95
C THR A 184 21.93 41.67 -6.80
N ALA A 185 22.78 41.01 -7.59
CA ALA A 185 22.40 39.88 -8.43
C ALA A 185 21.83 38.71 -7.61
N ARG A 186 22.45 38.38 -6.46
CA ARG A 186 21.93 37.35 -5.54
C ARG A 186 20.57 37.70 -4.96
N THR A 187 20.37 38.97 -4.61
CA THR A 187 19.08 39.44 -4.07
C THR A 187 17.98 39.35 -5.13
N GLN A 188 18.29 39.74 -6.37
CA GLN A 188 17.37 39.60 -7.50
C GLN A 188 17.05 38.14 -7.81
N LEU A 189 18.08 37.27 -7.90
CA LEU A 189 17.88 35.84 -8.12
C LEU A 189 17.02 35.22 -7.02
N ALA A 190 17.26 35.56 -5.76
CA ALA A 190 16.45 35.08 -4.64
C ALA A 190 15.00 35.57 -4.69
N ALA A 191 14.74 36.77 -5.23
CA ALA A 191 13.39 37.27 -5.44
C ALA A 191 12.70 36.54 -6.62
N THR A 192 13.39 36.38 -7.75
CA THR A 192 12.90 35.63 -8.92
C THR A 192 12.56 34.20 -8.54
N LEU A 193 13.47 33.48 -7.87
CA LEU A 193 13.22 32.11 -7.44
C LEU A 193 12.00 32.01 -6.51
N ARG A 194 11.85 32.93 -5.55
CA ARG A 194 10.67 32.93 -4.66
C ARG A 194 9.37 33.13 -5.45
N ASN A 195 9.37 34.07 -6.38
CA ASN A 195 8.19 34.36 -7.20
C ASN A 195 7.84 33.21 -8.14
N GLU A 196 8.83 32.63 -8.81
CA GLU A 196 8.65 31.48 -9.72
C GLU A 196 8.18 30.24 -8.96
N VAL A 197 8.78 29.92 -7.82
CA VAL A 197 8.36 28.79 -6.98
C VAL A 197 6.94 29.00 -6.44
N ALA A 198 6.62 30.20 -5.94
CA ALA A 198 5.27 30.51 -5.46
C ALA A 198 4.22 30.40 -6.58
N ALA A 199 4.53 30.90 -7.78
CA ALA A 199 3.68 30.75 -8.95
C ALA A 199 3.50 29.27 -9.32
N ALA A 200 4.58 28.50 -9.44
CA ALA A 200 4.54 27.09 -9.79
C ALA A 200 3.72 26.25 -8.79
N VAL A 201 3.92 26.46 -7.49
CA VAL A 201 3.15 25.80 -6.42
C VAL A 201 1.66 26.15 -6.52
N THR A 202 1.34 27.43 -6.77
CA THR A 202 -0.05 27.88 -6.91
C THR A 202 -0.71 27.28 -8.16
N THR A 203 0.01 27.21 -9.27
CA THR A 203 -0.47 26.59 -10.51
C THR A 203 -0.73 25.09 -10.33
N GLU A 204 0.19 24.35 -9.71
CA GLU A 204 0.00 22.92 -9.41
C GLU A 204 -1.15 22.69 -8.43
N ALA A 205 -1.24 23.48 -7.37
CA ALA A 205 -2.33 23.38 -6.40
C ALA A 205 -3.70 23.63 -7.07
N LYS A 206 -3.79 24.63 -7.96
CA LYS A 206 -5.00 24.87 -8.74
C LYS A 206 -5.30 23.72 -9.69
N ALA A 207 -4.30 23.18 -10.39
CA ALA A 207 -4.48 22.05 -11.29
C ALA A 207 -5.03 20.81 -10.55
N ARG A 208 -4.52 20.52 -9.35
CA ARG A 208 -5.05 19.42 -8.51
C ARG A 208 -6.46 19.68 -8.02
N VAL A 209 -6.76 20.88 -7.53
CA VAL A 209 -8.13 21.23 -7.10
C VAL A 209 -9.13 21.12 -8.25
N ASP A 210 -8.76 21.59 -9.44
CA ASP A 210 -9.60 21.49 -10.63
C ASP A 210 -9.82 20.01 -11.03
N GLN A 211 -8.76 19.18 -11.01
CA GLN A 211 -8.84 17.73 -11.27
C GLN A 211 -9.70 17.01 -10.21
N ASP A 212 -9.47 17.28 -8.93
CA ASP A 212 -10.23 16.69 -7.82
C ASP A 212 -11.71 17.10 -7.90
N GLY A 213 -12.00 18.33 -8.33
CA GLY A 213 -13.36 18.78 -8.60
C GLY A 213 -14.04 17.99 -9.72
N VAL A 214 -13.32 17.68 -10.80
CA VAL A 214 -13.83 16.82 -11.88
C VAL A 214 -14.09 15.40 -11.37
N PHE A 215 -13.17 14.82 -10.61
CA PHE A 215 -13.35 13.48 -10.04
C PHE A 215 -14.53 13.44 -9.07
N ALA A 216 -14.67 14.43 -8.19
CA ALA A 216 -15.80 14.54 -7.28
C ALA A 216 -17.14 14.65 -8.03
N GLY A 217 -17.18 15.42 -9.12
CA GLY A 217 -18.34 15.52 -10.00
C GLY A 217 -18.69 14.19 -10.67
N LEU A 218 -17.68 13.45 -11.15
CA LEU A 218 -17.87 12.14 -11.77
C LEU A 218 -18.36 11.09 -10.77
N PHE A 219 -17.84 11.10 -9.53
CA PHE A 219 -18.36 10.25 -8.46
C PHE A 219 -19.81 10.59 -8.11
N THR A 220 -20.14 11.88 -7.98
CA THR A 220 -21.51 12.34 -7.72
C THR A 220 -22.49 11.87 -8.80
N LEU A 221 -22.04 11.83 -10.06
CA LEU A 221 -22.85 11.33 -11.17
C LEU A 221 -23.05 9.80 -11.10
N LEU A 222 -22.01 9.05 -10.70
CA LEU A 222 -22.08 7.60 -10.53
C LEU A 222 -22.86 7.17 -9.29
N GLY A 223 -22.90 8.01 -8.24
CA GLY A 223 -23.49 7.65 -6.95
C GLY A 223 -23.07 8.55 -5.79
N ALA A 224 -23.38 8.10 -4.57
CA ALA A 224 -23.01 8.78 -3.33
C ALA A 224 -22.69 7.77 -2.23
N GLN A 225 -21.87 8.14 -1.26
CA GLN A 225 -21.68 7.31 -0.07
C GLN A 225 -22.99 7.22 0.73
N SER A 226 -23.25 6.06 1.33
CA SER A 226 -24.39 5.87 2.23
C SER A 226 -24.29 6.79 3.45
N PRO A 227 -25.42 7.16 4.09
CA PRO A 227 -25.42 8.09 5.22
C PRO A 227 -24.55 7.66 6.42
N ASP A 228 -24.34 6.35 6.60
CA ASP A 228 -23.51 5.74 7.64
C ASP A 228 -22.04 5.55 7.20
N GLY A 229 -21.69 5.92 5.97
CA GLY A 229 -20.35 5.78 5.41
C GLY A 229 -19.94 4.36 4.99
N SER A 230 -20.82 3.37 5.14
CA SER A 230 -20.47 1.96 4.98
C SER A 230 -20.43 1.45 3.54
N ALA A 231 -21.12 2.13 2.62
CA ALA A 231 -21.27 1.71 1.23
C ALA A 231 -21.23 2.89 0.25
N PHE A 232 -20.96 2.59 -1.02
CA PHE A 232 -21.21 3.50 -2.13
C PHE A 232 -22.51 3.10 -2.82
N ILE A 233 -23.50 4.00 -2.82
CA ILE A 233 -24.81 3.83 -3.44
C ILE A 233 -24.72 4.34 -4.87
N LEU A 234 -24.90 3.44 -5.84
CA LEU A 234 -24.92 3.80 -7.26
C LEU A 234 -26.19 4.59 -7.62
N ASN A 235 -26.05 5.55 -8.53
CA ASN A 235 -27.16 6.18 -9.23
C ASN A 235 -27.56 5.27 -10.40
N ASP A 236 -28.52 4.40 -10.17
CA ASP A 236 -28.97 3.37 -11.12
C ASP A 236 -29.68 3.92 -12.37
N ASP A 237 -30.19 5.15 -12.31
CA ASP A 237 -30.72 5.88 -13.48
C ASP A 237 -29.62 6.28 -14.47
N VAL A 238 -28.43 6.58 -13.94
CA VAL A 238 -27.29 7.07 -14.73
C VAL A 238 -26.34 5.96 -15.13
N VAL A 239 -26.16 4.94 -14.30
CA VAL A 239 -25.29 3.80 -14.59
C VAL A 239 -25.89 2.98 -15.75
N LYS A 240 -25.23 3.01 -16.91
CA LYS A 240 -25.64 2.27 -18.12
C LYS A 240 -25.01 0.88 -18.17
N LEU A 241 -25.79 -0.12 -18.58
CA LEU A 241 -25.32 -1.51 -18.75
C LEU A 241 -24.89 -1.81 -20.20
N SER A 242 -25.62 -1.27 -21.18
CA SER A 242 -25.33 -1.37 -22.61
C SER A 242 -26.17 -0.39 -23.41
N GLY A 243 -25.54 0.39 -24.31
CA GLY A 243 -26.24 1.44 -25.06
C GLY A 243 -26.88 2.46 -24.12
N ASP A 244 -28.12 2.85 -24.41
CA ASP A 244 -28.86 3.84 -23.61
C ASP A 244 -29.61 3.23 -22.41
N GLN A 245 -29.52 1.91 -22.17
CA GLN A 245 -30.25 1.25 -21.08
C GLN A 245 -29.56 1.44 -19.72
N SER A 246 -30.27 2.04 -18.76
CA SER A 246 -29.81 2.16 -17.36
C SER A 246 -29.99 0.86 -16.58
N LEU A 247 -29.26 0.75 -15.46
CA LEU A 247 -29.43 -0.33 -14.51
C LEU A 247 -30.87 -0.36 -13.95
N ALA A 248 -31.44 0.82 -13.67
CA ALA A 248 -32.84 0.95 -13.24
C ALA A 248 -33.83 0.44 -14.28
N GLU A 249 -33.65 0.76 -15.56
CA GLU A 249 -34.50 0.26 -16.66
C GLU A 249 -34.40 -1.26 -16.79
N ARG A 250 -33.20 -1.83 -16.63
CA ARG A 250 -33.02 -3.29 -16.67
C ARG A 250 -33.68 -3.98 -15.48
N LEU A 251 -33.60 -3.40 -14.28
CA LEU A 251 -34.21 -3.96 -13.07
C LEU A 251 -35.74 -3.86 -13.13
N SER A 252 -36.27 -2.72 -13.55
CA SER A 252 -37.71 -2.52 -13.79
C SER A 252 -38.25 -3.50 -14.83
N GLY A 253 -37.52 -3.73 -15.93
CA GLY A 253 -37.88 -4.75 -16.92
C GLY A 253 -37.86 -6.18 -16.35
N LEU A 254 -36.94 -6.48 -15.43
CA LEU A 254 -36.89 -7.77 -14.74
C LEU A 254 -38.06 -7.94 -13.77
N ASP A 255 -38.44 -6.89 -13.04
CA ASP A 255 -39.61 -6.90 -12.14
C ASP A 255 -40.90 -7.17 -12.92
N VAL A 256 -41.06 -6.56 -14.10
CA VAL A 256 -42.19 -6.85 -15.02
C VAL A 256 -42.17 -8.31 -15.45
N ALA A 257 -41.02 -8.83 -15.92
CA ALA A 257 -40.91 -10.22 -16.35
C ALA A 257 -41.22 -11.21 -15.20
N ILE A 258 -40.78 -10.92 -13.98
CA ILE A 258 -41.10 -11.71 -12.79
C ILE A 258 -42.61 -11.64 -12.48
N GLY A 259 -43.22 -10.46 -12.61
CA GLY A 259 -44.68 -10.29 -12.50
C GLY A 259 -45.46 -11.14 -13.49
N ASP A 260 -45.05 -11.14 -14.76
CA ASP A 260 -45.67 -11.94 -15.83
C ASP A 260 -45.55 -13.45 -15.58
N VAL A 261 -44.36 -13.91 -15.15
CA VAL A 261 -44.14 -15.31 -14.76
C VAL A 261 -45.02 -15.68 -13.57
N THR A 262 -45.12 -14.82 -12.56
CA THR A 262 -45.98 -15.04 -11.39
C THR A 262 -47.46 -15.15 -11.81
N GLY A 263 -47.94 -14.26 -12.68
CA GLY A 263 -49.31 -14.32 -13.22
C GLY A 263 -49.59 -15.59 -14.03
N SER A 264 -48.61 -16.05 -14.81
CA SER A 264 -48.68 -17.31 -15.56
C SER A 264 -48.78 -18.53 -14.62
N ILE A 265 -47.99 -18.56 -13.54
CA ILE A 265 -48.03 -19.63 -12.53
C ILE A 265 -49.40 -19.69 -11.83
N VAL A 266 -49.96 -18.53 -11.46
CA VAL A 266 -51.30 -18.45 -10.87
C VAL A 266 -52.35 -19.03 -11.82
N SER A 267 -52.27 -18.71 -13.11
CA SER A 267 -53.18 -19.23 -14.12
C SER A 267 -53.06 -20.75 -14.30
N ILE A 268 -51.83 -21.28 -14.30
CA ILE A 268 -51.58 -22.74 -14.35
C ILE A 268 -52.16 -23.42 -13.11
N ASN A 269 -51.90 -22.90 -11.91
CA ASN A 269 -52.43 -23.47 -10.67
C ASN A 269 -53.97 -23.49 -10.66
N LYS A 270 -54.62 -22.43 -11.19
CA LYS A 270 -56.07 -22.41 -11.36
C LYS A 270 -56.54 -23.47 -12.34
N ALA A 271 -55.88 -23.61 -13.50
CA ALA A 271 -56.23 -24.61 -14.50
C ALA A 271 -56.07 -26.04 -13.95
N ILE A 272 -55.02 -26.30 -13.17
CA ILE A 272 -54.81 -27.58 -12.48
C ILE A 272 -55.94 -27.83 -11.46
N ALA A 273 -56.24 -26.86 -10.59
CA ALA A 273 -57.30 -27.01 -9.59
C ALA A 273 -58.69 -27.22 -10.23
N ASP A 274 -59.00 -26.48 -11.29
CA ASP A 274 -60.24 -26.64 -12.06
C ASP A 274 -60.29 -28.02 -12.74
N GLY A 275 -59.15 -28.50 -13.28
CA GLY A 275 -59.01 -29.83 -13.86
C GLY A 275 -59.16 -30.96 -12.83
N ASP A 276 -58.51 -30.85 -11.67
CA ASP A 276 -58.62 -31.79 -10.56
C ASP A 276 -60.06 -31.87 -10.04
N LYS A 277 -60.74 -30.72 -9.95
CA LYS A 277 -62.16 -30.66 -9.59
C LYS A 277 -63.03 -31.37 -10.62
N ALA A 278 -62.84 -31.09 -11.91
CA ALA A 278 -63.59 -31.74 -12.98
C ALA A 278 -63.36 -33.26 -13.00
N GLN A 279 -62.13 -33.70 -12.76
CA GLN A 279 -61.78 -35.12 -12.68
C GLN A 279 -62.36 -35.80 -11.43
N ALA A 280 -62.39 -35.11 -10.28
CA ALA A 280 -63.04 -35.60 -9.06
C ALA A 280 -64.56 -35.76 -9.27
N GLU A 281 -65.21 -34.77 -9.89
CA GLU A 281 -66.64 -34.80 -10.23
C GLU A 281 -66.96 -35.95 -11.21
N ALA A 282 -66.15 -36.12 -12.26
CA ALA A 282 -66.28 -37.24 -13.21
C ALA A 282 -66.12 -38.61 -12.51
N THR A 283 -65.14 -38.71 -11.61
CA THR A 283 -64.89 -39.94 -10.83
C THR A 283 -66.08 -40.25 -9.89
N GLN A 284 -66.66 -39.23 -9.26
CA GLN A 284 -67.83 -39.39 -8.39
C GLN A 284 -69.08 -39.82 -9.18
N LEU A 285 -69.28 -39.26 -10.38
CA LEU A 285 -70.37 -39.67 -11.27
C LEU A 285 -70.23 -41.13 -11.68
N VAL A 286 -69.05 -41.55 -12.17
CA VAL A 286 -68.79 -42.95 -12.52
C VAL A 286 -69.00 -43.88 -11.31
N ARG A 287 -68.56 -43.48 -10.12
CA ARG A 287 -68.80 -44.26 -8.89
C ARG A 287 -70.29 -44.39 -8.57
N THR A 288 -71.08 -43.34 -8.80
CA THR A 288 -72.53 -43.35 -8.59
C THR A 288 -73.23 -44.23 -9.62
N ASP A 289 -72.86 -44.11 -10.89
CA ASP A 289 -73.41 -44.93 -11.98
C ASP A 289 -73.07 -46.40 -11.78
N VAL A 290 -71.84 -46.74 -11.39
CA VAL A 290 -71.44 -48.11 -11.05
C VAL A 290 -72.17 -48.60 -9.79
N GLY A 291 -72.35 -47.76 -8.77
CA GLY A 291 -73.13 -48.11 -7.58
C GLY A 291 -74.60 -48.41 -7.92
N ASN A 292 -75.22 -47.59 -8.76
CA ASN A 292 -76.57 -47.80 -9.27
C ASN A 292 -76.64 -49.06 -10.14
N LEU A 293 -75.66 -49.29 -11.02
CA LEU A 293 -75.59 -50.48 -11.88
C LEU A 293 -75.35 -51.75 -11.08
N SER A 294 -74.56 -51.70 -10.00
CA SER A 294 -74.38 -52.84 -9.08
C SER A 294 -75.69 -53.24 -8.38
N ALA A 295 -76.66 -52.33 -8.28
CA ALA A 295 -78.01 -52.63 -7.82
C ALA A 295 -78.99 -53.02 -8.96
N SER A 296 -78.54 -52.99 -10.22
CA SER A 296 -79.41 -53.02 -11.39
C SER A 296 -79.10 -54.17 -12.35
N VAL A 297 -79.99 -55.16 -12.34
CA VAL A 297 -80.55 -55.77 -13.55
C VAL A 297 -79.54 -56.41 -14.51
N SER A 298 -79.33 -57.73 -14.38
CA SER A 298 -78.79 -58.52 -15.50
C SER A 298 -79.93 -58.92 -16.44
N THR A 299 -79.99 -58.31 -17.63
CA THR A 299 -80.87 -58.78 -18.71
C THR A 299 -80.11 -59.75 -19.61
N LEU A 300 -80.59 -60.99 -19.72
CA LEU A 300 -80.03 -61.99 -20.65
C LEU A 300 -80.99 -62.18 -21.81
N SER A 301 -80.62 -61.65 -22.98
CA SER A 301 -81.32 -61.88 -24.25
C SER A 301 -80.40 -62.64 -25.19
N GLN A 302 -80.66 -63.93 -25.39
CA GLN A 302 -79.90 -64.78 -26.31
C GLN A 302 -80.86 -65.56 -27.20
N SER A 303 -80.65 -65.47 -28.51
CA SER A 303 -81.20 -66.43 -29.47
C SER A 303 -80.18 -67.56 -29.61
N ILE A 304 -80.55 -68.76 -29.16
CA ILE A 304 -79.68 -69.94 -29.25
C ILE A 304 -80.26 -70.79 -30.39
N ASP A 305 -79.46 -70.97 -31.45
CA ASP A 305 -79.76 -71.80 -32.63
C ASP A 305 -81.01 -71.41 -33.43
N GLY A 306 -81.45 -70.14 -33.41
CA GLY A 306 -82.50 -69.62 -34.29
C GLY A 306 -83.92 -70.16 -34.06
N VAL A 307 -84.10 -71.13 -33.15
CA VAL A 307 -85.39 -71.78 -32.82
C VAL A 307 -85.76 -71.57 -31.34
N LYS A 308 -84.83 -71.09 -30.50
CA LYS A 308 -85.05 -70.88 -29.06
C LYS A 308 -84.92 -69.41 -28.67
N ALA A 309 -85.97 -68.85 -28.08
CA ALA A 309 -85.97 -67.54 -27.47
C ALA A 309 -85.80 -67.69 -25.95
N ARG A 310 -84.76 -67.05 -25.40
CA ARG A 310 -84.57 -66.92 -23.95
C ARG A 310 -84.51 -65.44 -23.56
N TYR A 311 -85.35 -65.07 -22.59
CA TYR A 311 -85.34 -63.74 -22.00
C TYR A 311 -85.39 -63.88 -20.49
N GLY A 312 -84.53 -63.18 -19.76
CA GLY A 312 -84.56 -63.21 -18.31
C GLY A 312 -84.03 -61.93 -17.72
N VAL A 313 -84.55 -61.62 -16.54
CA VAL A 313 -84.13 -60.51 -15.70
C VAL A 313 -83.79 -61.06 -14.33
N SER A 314 -82.62 -60.72 -13.82
CA SER A 314 -82.23 -60.97 -12.43
C SER A 314 -81.84 -59.67 -11.75
N LEU A 315 -82.47 -59.39 -10.62
CA LEU A 315 -82.10 -58.36 -9.66
C LEU A 315 -81.46 -59.09 -8.48
N ASP A 316 -80.22 -58.77 -8.15
CA ASP A 316 -79.57 -59.25 -6.94
C ASP A 316 -79.11 -58.03 -6.14
N VAL A 317 -79.65 -57.90 -4.92
CA VAL A 317 -79.19 -56.90 -3.97
C VAL A 317 -78.90 -57.62 -2.67
N ASN A 318 -77.64 -57.62 -2.24
CA ASN A 318 -77.18 -58.24 -0.99
C ASN A 318 -77.57 -59.73 -0.86
N GLY A 319 -77.60 -60.48 -1.96
CA GLY A 319 -77.89 -61.93 -1.97
C GLY A 319 -79.37 -62.28 -2.07
N TYR A 320 -80.26 -61.28 -2.12
CA TYR A 320 -81.68 -61.47 -2.39
C TYR A 320 -81.94 -61.35 -3.88
N VAL A 321 -82.12 -62.50 -4.53
CA VAL A 321 -82.36 -62.58 -5.97
C VAL A 321 -83.86 -62.54 -6.24
N THR A 322 -84.29 -61.55 -7.04
CA THR A 322 -85.63 -61.53 -7.62
C THR A 322 -85.52 -61.47 -9.14
N GLY A 323 -86.21 -62.37 -9.82
CA GLY A 323 -86.08 -62.45 -11.26
C GLY A 323 -86.99 -63.47 -11.90
N PHE A 324 -87.02 -63.45 -13.23
CA PHE A 324 -87.71 -64.46 -14.01
C PHE A 324 -86.88 -64.86 -15.22
N VAL A 325 -87.12 -66.08 -15.70
CA VAL A 325 -86.57 -66.58 -16.95
C VAL A 325 -87.71 -67.16 -17.78
N GLN A 326 -87.79 -66.69 -19.02
CA GLN A 326 -88.63 -67.19 -20.10
C GLN A 326 -87.78 -68.00 -21.05
N ASN A 327 -88.22 -69.22 -21.33
CA ASN A 327 -87.66 -70.04 -22.41
C ASN A 327 -88.80 -70.48 -23.32
N ASN A 328 -88.59 -70.39 -24.63
CA ASN A 328 -89.52 -70.89 -25.64
C ASN A 328 -88.72 -71.51 -26.77
N ASP A 329 -88.98 -72.79 -27.08
CA ASP A 329 -88.31 -73.56 -28.12
C ASP A 329 -89.20 -73.86 -29.34
N GLY A 330 -90.34 -73.17 -29.47
CA GLY A 330 -91.30 -73.34 -30.55
C GLY A 330 -92.29 -74.49 -30.36
N ARG A 331 -92.11 -75.33 -29.33
CA ARG A 331 -93.03 -76.44 -28.99
C ARG A 331 -93.54 -76.36 -27.56
N ASN A 332 -92.69 -75.95 -26.61
CA ASN A 332 -93.03 -75.74 -25.21
C ASN A 332 -92.44 -74.40 -24.71
N GLY A 333 -93.14 -73.78 -23.75
CA GLY A 333 -92.68 -72.56 -23.10
C GLY A 333 -92.63 -72.74 -21.57
N SER A 334 -91.64 -72.13 -20.92
CA SER A 334 -91.54 -72.07 -19.46
C SER A 334 -91.41 -70.63 -18.97
N PHE A 335 -92.14 -70.27 -17.91
CA PHE A 335 -91.94 -69.06 -17.12
C PHE A 335 -91.55 -69.47 -15.70
N VAL A 336 -90.29 -69.26 -15.33
CA VAL A 336 -89.78 -69.60 -14.00
C VAL A 336 -89.49 -68.32 -13.26
N ILE A 337 -90.04 -68.18 -12.05
CA ILE A 337 -89.82 -67.06 -11.14
C ILE A 337 -88.90 -67.55 -10.02
N LEU A 338 -87.83 -66.81 -9.76
CA LEU A 338 -86.98 -66.99 -8.58
C LEU A 338 -87.18 -65.76 -7.69
N ALA A 339 -87.86 -65.95 -6.56
CA ALA A 339 -88.14 -64.90 -5.58
C ALA A 339 -88.51 -65.49 -4.23
N ASP A 340 -88.27 -64.75 -3.14
CA ASP A 340 -88.72 -65.14 -1.80
C ASP A 340 -90.25 -65.08 -1.65
N ARG A 341 -90.89 -64.15 -2.39
CA ARG A 341 -92.34 -63.94 -2.42
C ARG A 341 -92.77 -63.56 -3.83
N PHE A 342 -93.74 -64.30 -4.38
CA PHE A 342 -94.43 -63.94 -5.61
C PHE A 342 -95.89 -63.66 -5.32
N ALA A 343 -96.43 -62.51 -5.73
CA ALA A 343 -97.80 -62.12 -5.43
C ALA A 343 -98.44 -61.37 -6.59
N ILE A 344 -99.71 -61.67 -6.87
CA ILE A 344 -100.56 -60.84 -7.72
C ILE A 344 -101.28 -59.87 -6.78
N VAL A 345 -101.02 -58.58 -6.94
CA VAL A 345 -101.55 -57.53 -6.05
C VAL A 345 -102.47 -56.61 -6.82
N ALA A 346 -103.70 -56.43 -6.34
CA ALA A 346 -104.62 -55.46 -6.91
C ALA A 346 -104.24 -54.04 -6.44
N PRO A 347 -104.17 -53.05 -7.34
CA PRO A 347 -103.81 -51.68 -6.97
C PRO A 347 -104.94 -51.02 -6.14
N GLY A 348 -104.58 -50.17 -5.16
CA GLY A 348 -105.54 -49.42 -4.33
C GLY A 348 -104.99 -49.06 -2.95
N ALA A 349 -105.74 -48.28 -2.16
CA ALA A 349 -105.34 -47.82 -0.83
C ALA A 349 -105.16 -48.96 0.21
N ASN A 350 -105.82 -50.10 -0.02
CA ASN A 350 -105.61 -51.34 0.72
C ASN A 350 -105.42 -52.47 -0.31
N PRO A 351 -104.18 -52.71 -0.77
CA PRO A 351 -103.92 -53.69 -1.81
C PRO A 351 -104.34 -55.08 -1.33
N THR A 352 -105.25 -55.72 -2.07
CA THR A 352 -105.57 -57.13 -1.82
C THR A 352 -104.60 -58.00 -2.59
N VAL A 353 -104.25 -59.16 -2.03
CA VAL A 353 -103.35 -60.13 -2.66
C VAL A 353 -104.14 -61.42 -2.94
N PRO A 354 -104.87 -61.51 -4.08
CA PRO A 354 -105.69 -62.68 -4.38
C PRO A 354 -104.89 -63.98 -4.52
N PHE A 355 -103.61 -63.88 -4.91
CA PHE A 355 -102.71 -65.01 -5.10
C PHE A 355 -101.31 -64.66 -4.60
N GLU A 356 -100.72 -65.53 -3.78
CA GLU A 356 -99.36 -65.40 -3.28
C GLU A 356 -98.68 -66.76 -3.16
N VAL A 357 -97.39 -66.81 -3.51
CA VAL A 357 -96.47 -67.91 -3.18
C VAL A 357 -95.42 -67.33 -2.25
N SER A 358 -95.36 -67.85 -1.02
CA SER A 358 -94.45 -67.36 0.01
C SER A 358 -94.17 -68.48 1.00
N GLN A 359 -92.93 -68.56 1.48
CA GLN A 359 -92.51 -69.59 2.46
C GLN A 359 -92.80 -71.04 2.01
N GLY A 360 -92.81 -71.28 0.69
CA GLY A 360 -93.10 -72.59 0.11
C GLY A 360 -94.58 -72.97 0.00
N GLU A 361 -95.50 -72.07 0.38
CA GLU A 361 -96.95 -72.30 0.32
C GLU A 361 -97.63 -71.39 -0.70
N VAL A 362 -98.74 -71.87 -1.26
CA VAL A 362 -99.62 -71.10 -2.15
C VAL A 362 -100.83 -70.63 -1.37
N TRP A 363 -101.02 -69.33 -1.32
CA TRP A 363 -102.13 -68.65 -0.67
C TRP A 363 -103.08 -68.08 -1.73
N VAL A 364 -104.37 -68.44 -1.62
CA VAL A 364 -105.43 -67.84 -2.44
C VAL A 364 -106.38 -67.10 -1.51
N ASN A 365 -106.35 -65.77 -1.55
CA ASN A 365 -107.22 -64.92 -0.74
C ASN A 365 -108.40 -64.44 -1.58
N GLY A 366 -109.50 -65.19 -1.52
CA GLY A 366 -110.70 -64.83 -2.25
C GLY A 366 -111.95 -65.48 -1.67
N GLN A 367 -113.07 -64.77 -1.77
CA GLN A 367 -114.38 -65.30 -1.38
C GLN A 367 -114.88 -66.40 -2.33
N ARG A 368 -114.35 -66.46 -3.55
CA ARG A 368 -114.74 -67.43 -4.58
C ARG A 368 -113.51 -67.93 -5.32
N ILE A 369 -113.29 -69.24 -5.28
CA ILE A 369 -112.50 -69.95 -6.28
C ILE A 369 -113.53 -70.37 -7.35
N ARG A 370 -113.27 -70.14 -8.65
CA ARG A 370 -114.14 -70.61 -9.76
C ARG A 370 -113.51 -71.80 -10.49
N PRO A 371 -113.31 -72.95 -9.85
CA PRO A 371 -112.78 -74.12 -10.52
C PRO A 371 -113.91 -74.88 -11.23
N GLY A 372 -113.62 -75.54 -12.36
CA GLY A 372 -114.53 -76.54 -12.92
C GLY A 372 -114.62 -77.79 -12.03
N SER A 373 -113.52 -78.13 -11.35
CA SER A 373 -113.43 -79.13 -10.28
C SER A 373 -112.24 -78.79 -9.36
N VAL A 374 -112.33 -79.13 -8.07
CA VAL A 374 -111.18 -79.11 -7.15
C VAL A 374 -110.87 -80.57 -6.82
N ASP A 375 -109.79 -81.09 -7.42
CA ASP A 375 -109.29 -82.43 -7.11
C ASP A 375 -108.15 -82.30 -6.09
N VAL A 376 -108.36 -82.85 -4.89
CA VAL A 376 -107.42 -82.76 -3.77
C VAL A 376 -107.49 -84.02 -2.93
N ASP A 377 -106.35 -84.47 -2.40
CA ASP A 377 -106.30 -85.65 -1.51
C ASP A 377 -107.12 -85.46 -0.23
N ARG A 378 -107.16 -84.22 0.29
CA ARG A 378 -107.93 -83.87 1.48
C ARG A 378 -108.38 -82.43 1.41
N LEU A 379 -109.69 -82.23 1.57
CA LEU A 379 -110.28 -80.91 1.74
C LEU A 379 -110.73 -80.73 3.19
N ARG A 380 -110.15 -79.76 3.91
CA ARG A 380 -110.58 -79.38 5.25
C ARG A 380 -111.50 -78.16 5.15
N VAL A 381 -112.75 -78.30 5.57
CA VAL A 381 -113.76 -77.22 5.56
C VAL A 381 -114.39 -77.07 6.92
N THR A 382 -114.67 -75.83 7.34
CA THR A 382 -115.39 -75.56 8.59
C THR A 382 -116.89 -75.85 8.44
N SER A 383 -117.46 -75.50 7.28
CA SER A 383 -118.83 -75.81 6.91
C SER A 383 -118.92 -76.10 5.43
N LEU A 384 -119.52 -77.23 5.05
CA LEU A 384 -119.86 -77.53 3.67
C LEU A 384 -121.34 -77.22 3.45
N SER A 385 -121.64 -76.27 2.57
CA SER A 385 -123.00 -76.03 2.05
C SER A 385 -123.02 -76.47 0.59
N ALA A 386 -123.68 -77.58 0.30
CA ALA A 386 -123.79 -78.13 -1.04
C ALA A 386 -125.28 -78.38 -1.36
N LEU A 387 -125.73 -77.96 -2.55
CA LEU A 387 -127.11 -78.21 -3.00
C LEU A 387 -127.34 -79.70 -3.24
N THR A 388 -126.36 -80.36 -3.86
CA THR A 388 -126.25 -81.82 -3.99
C THR A 388 -124.79 -82.20 -3.81
N ALA A 389 -124.52 -83.33 -3.14
CA ALA A 389 -123.17 -83.86 -2.99
C ALA A 389 -123.19 -85.38 -3.08
N ASN A 390 -122.31 -85.95 -3.90
CA ASN A 390 -122.00 -87.37 -3.86
C ASN A 390 -120.77 -87.57 -2.96
N ILE A 391 -121.01 -87.88 -1.70
CA ILE A 391 -119.96 -87.99 -0.66
C ILE A 391 -119.41 -89.42 -0.58
N GLY A 392 -119.94 -90.36 -1.36
CA GLY A 392 -119.59 -91.78 -1.24
C GLY A 392 -119.93 -92.31 0.15
N PHE A 393 -118.90 -92.58 0.96
CA PHE A 393 -119.04 -93.01 2.35
C PHE A 393 -118.84 -91.83 3.31
N LEU A 394 -119.93 -91.38 3.92
CA LEU A 394 -119.91 -90.39 4.99
C LEU A 394 -119.90 -91.09 6.34
N VAL A 395 -118.98 -90.70 7.21
CA VAL A 395 -119.02 -91.08 8.63
C VAL A 395 -119.02 -89.84 9.49
N SER A 396 -120.05 -89.65 10.31
CA SER A 396 -120.05 -88.65 11.38
C SER A 396 -119.73 -89.35 12.70
N TYR A 397 -118.71 -88.87 13.40
CA TYR A 397 -118.35 -89.36 14.72
C TYR A 397 -118.81 -88.38 15.79
N ASN A 398 -119.34 -88.89 16.90
CA ASN A 398 -119.65 -88.07 18.07
C ASN A 398 -118.43 -87.85 19.00
N GLY A 399 -117.25 -88.37 18.63
CA GLY A 399 -116.02 -88.28 19.40
C GLY A 399 -115.86 -89.31 20.54
N GLN A 400 -116.89 -90.11 20.83
CA GLN A 400 -116.89 -91.13 21.90
C GLN A 400 -117.16 -92.55 21.36
N GLY A 401 -116.86 -92.77 20.08
CA GLY A 401 -117.04 -94.06 19.38
C GLY A 401 -118.42 -94.26 18.74
N GLY A 402 -119.41 -93.46 19.10
CA GLY A 402 -120.72 -93.43 18.44
C GLY A 402 -120.60 -92.75 17.09
N ARG A 403 -121.24 -93.31 16.06
CA ARG A 403 -121.11 -92.79 14.71
C ARG A 403 -122.33 -93.06 13.84
N VAL A 404 -122.55 -92.17 12.88
CA VAL A 404 -123.49 -92.38 11.79
C VAL A 404 -122.67 -92.62 10.53
N GLU A 405 -122.79 -93.81 9.97
CA GLU A 405 -122.23 -94.16 8.68
C GLU A 405 -123.34 -94.08 7.63
N ARG A 406 -123.06 -93.44 6.51
CA ARG A 406 -123.95 -93.33 5.36
C ARG A 406 -123.18 -93.66 4.10
N ASP A 407 -123.64 -94.67 3.37
CA ASP A 407 -123.16 -95.04 2.05
C ASP A 407 -124.34 -95.19 1.07
N GLY A 408 -124.08 -95.76 -0.10
CA GLY A 408 -125.10 -96.07 -1.10
C GLY A 408 -126.14 -97.12 -0.67
N ASN A 409 -125.89 -97.88 0.40
CA ASN A 409 -126.79 -98.96 0.84
C ASN A 409 -127.73 -98.50 1.97
N GLY A 410 -127.33 -97.51 2.77
CA GLY A 410 -128.20 -96.95 3.79
C GLY A 410 -127.50 -96.12 4.84
N THR A 411 -128.23 -95.82 5.91
CA THR A 411 -127.71 -95.17 7.12
C THR A 411 -127.64 -96.17 8.25
N ARG A 412 -126.45 -96.32 8.83
CA ARG A 412 -126.17 -97.16 9.99
C ARG A 412 -125.73 -96.29 11.15
N VAL A 413 -126.40 -96.42 12.28
CA VAL A 413 -126.07 -95.71 13.51
C VAL A 413 -125.51 -96.71 14.51
N PHE A 414 -124.27 -96.49 14.92
CA PHE A 414 -123.59 -97.30 15.93
C PHE A 414 -123.56 -96.53 17.25
N GLY A 415 -123.87 -97.23 18.35
CA GLY A 415 -123.68 -96.69 19.69
C GLY A 415 -122.19 -96.60 20.04
N ASN A 416 -121.88 -95.93 21.16
CA ASN A 416 -120.50 -95.73 21.62
C ASN A 416 -119.71 -97.04 21.84
N ASN A 417 -120.41 -98.15 22.06
CA ASN A 417 -119.84 -99.49 22.18
C ASN A 417 -119.62 -100.21 20.83
N GLY A 418 -119.73 -99.51 19.70
CA GLY A 418 -119.55 -100.07 18.36
C GLY A 418 -120.72 -100.95 17.86
N VAL A 419 -121.78 -101.10 18.66
CA VAL A 419 -122.94 -101.92 18.32
C VAL A 419 -123.92 -101.13 17.46
N LEU A 420 -124.36 -101.73 16.36
CA LEU A 420 -125.39 -101.18 15.48
C LEU A 420 -126.71 -101.03 16.25
N ARG A 421 -127.22 -99.80 16.31
CA ARG A 421 -128.48 -99.47 16.99
C ARG A 421 -129.61 -99.25 16.01
N VAL A 422 -129.30 -98.67 14.85
CA VAL A 422 -130.28 -98.37 13.82
C VAL A 422 -129.67 -98.69 12.47
N LYS A 423 -130.41 -99.44 11.65
CA LYS A 423 -130.13 -99.60 10.22
C LYS A 423 -131.36 -99.12 9.45
N MET A 424 -131.18 -98.16 8.56
CA MET A 424 -132.21 -97.67 7.63
C MET A 424 -131.68 -97.80 6.21
N GLY A 425 -132.40 -98.51 5.34
CA GLY A 425 -131.89 -98.96 4.03
C GLY A 425 -131.55 -100.44 4.03
N PHE A 426 -131.22 -100.99 2.86
CA PHE A 426 -131.07 -102.43 2.65
C PHE A 426 -129.74 -103.00 3.15
#